data_AF-A0A931N2U2-F1
#
_entry.id   AF-A0A931N2U2-F1
#
_cell.length_a   1.000
_cell.length_b   1.000
_cell.length_c   1.000
_cell.angle_alpha   90.00
_cell.angle_beta   90.00
_cell.angle_gamma   90.00
#
_symmetry.space_group_name_H-M   'P 1'
#
loop_
_entity.id
_entity.type
_entity.pdbx_description
1 polymer ?
#
loop_
_entity_poly.entity_id
_entity_poly.type
_entity_poly.pdbx_seq_one_letter_code
_entity_poly.pdbx_strand_id
1 'polypeptide(L)' 'MPSARNITLIHEQNEFAEARAAEKAENARQCAIAARTVASHAENAADCESLLAMLGLDALAGKQVGSPH' A
#
# COMPACT_ATOMS: atom_id res chain seq x y z
N MET A 1 3.14 26.70 -30.28
CA MET A 1 2.53 27.32 -29.08
C MET A 1 1.81 26.23 -28.25
N PRO A 2 2.51 25.43 -27.42
CA PRO A 2 1.88 24.45 -26.54
C PRO A 2 2.11 24.84 -25.07
N SER A 3 1.23 25.67 -24.47
CA SER A 3 1.43 26.03 -23.06
C SER A 3 0.16 26.06 -22.21
N ALA A 4 -1.03 26.30 -22.78
CA ALA A 4 -2.25 26.34 -21.99
C ALA A 4 -2.74 24.94 -21.54
N ARG A 5 -2.57 23.91 -22.37
CA ARG A 5 -3.07 22.54 -22.09
C ARG A 5 -2.27 21.80 -21.01
N ASN A 6 -0.97 22.08 -20.89
CA ASN A 6 -0.10 21.45 -19.92
C ASN A 6 -0.39 21.95 -18.49
N ILE A 7 -0.69 23.24 -18.32
CA ILE A 7 -0.84 23.86 -16.99
C ILE A 7 -2.13 23.38 -16.31
N THR A 8 -3.22 23.20 -17.06
CA THR A 8 -4.49 22.68 -16.52
C THR A 8 -4.38 21.22 -16.08
N LEU A 9 -3.67 20.38 -16.84
CA LEU A 9 -3.50 18.96 -16.51
C LEU A 9 -2.73 18.74 -15.20
N ILE A 10 -1.71 19.57 -14.94
CA ILE A 10 -0.87 19.50 -13.73
C ILE A 10 -1.67 19.94 -12.49
N HIS A 11 -2.54 20.94 -12.64
CA HIS A 11 -3.37 21.43 -11.53
C HIS A 11 -4.43 20.39 -11.10
N GLU A 12 -5.08 19.74 -12.08
CA GLU A 12 -6.06 18.67 -11.82
C GLU A 12 -5.39 17.45 -11.18
N GLN A 13 -4.21 17.07 -11.66
CA GLN A 13 -3.41 15.98 -11.07
C GLN A 13 -3.01 16.25 -9.62
N ASN A 14 -2.79 17.52 -9.27
CA ASN A 14 -2.43 17.93 -7.91
C ASN A 14 -3.61 17.87 -6.93
N GLU A 15 -4.81 18.21 -7.39
CA GLU A 15 -6.03 18.18 -6.55
C GLU A 15 -6.42 16.75 -6.16
N PHE A 16 -6.21 15.78 -7.06
CA PHE A 16 -6.36 14.36 -6.76
C PHE A 16 -5.11 13.70 -6.15
N ALA A 17 -3.97 14.39 -6.11
CA ALA A 17 -2.74 13.83 -5.56
C ALA A 17 -2.88 13.58 -4.05
N GLU A 18 -3.53 14.50 -3.33
CA GLU A 18 -3.79 14.34 -1.89
C GLU A 18 -4.74 13.17 -1.62
N ALA A 19 -5.85 13.10 -2.37
CA ALA A 19 -6.81 12.00 -2.25
C ALA A 19 -6.18 10.64 -2.59
N ARG A 20 -5.37 10.56 -3.65
CA ARG A 20 -4.64 9.34 -4.03
C ARG A 20 -3.55 8.98 -3.01
N ALA A 21 -2.88 9.96 -2.42
CA ALA A 21 -1.91 9.71 -1.35
C ALA A 21 -2.58 9.16 -0.09
N ALA A 22 -3.74 9.71 0.28
CA ALA A 22 -4.55 9.21 1.39
C ALA A 22 -5.05 7.78 1.12
N GLU A 23 -5.59 7.51 -0.07
CA GLU A 23 -6.00 6.17 -0.49
C GLU A 23 -4.83 5.17 -0.45
N LYS A 24 -3.67 5.56 -0.98
CA LYS A 24 -2.47 4.72 -0.96
C LYS A 24 -1.99 4.45 0.46
N ALA A 25 -2.06 5.43 1.35
CA ALA A 25 -1.69 5.28 2.74
C ALA A 25 -2.63 4.32 3.47
N GLU A 26 -3.95 4.43 3.24
CA GLU A 26 -4.93 3.52 3.82
C GLU A 26 -4.78 2.09 3.27
N ASN A 27 -4.59 1.95 1.96
CA ASN A 27 -4.30 0.67 1.32
C ASN A 27 -3.04 0.03 1.94
N ALA A 28 -1.97 0.80 2.13
CA ALA A 28 -0.77 0.31 2.80
C ALA A 28 -1.01 -0.15 4.25
N ARG A 29 -1.86 0.56 5.01
CA ARG A 29 -2.27 0.12 6.36
C ARG A 29 -3.05 -1.20 6.30
N GLN A 30 -4.02 -1.31 5.40
CA GLN A 30 -4.83 -2.51 5.23
C GLN A 30 -3.97 -3.71 4.81
N CYS A 31 -3.06 -3.52 3.86
CA CYS A 31 -2.08 -4.53 3.45
C CYS A 31 -1.22 -5.00 4.63
N ALA A 32 -0.78 -4.08 5.48
CA ALA A 32 0.03 -4.42 6.64
C ALA A 32 -0.74 -5.20 7.70
N ILE A 33 -2.02 -4.85 7.95
CA ILE A 33 -2.90 -5.60 8.84
C ILE A 33 -3.14 -7.00 8.27
N ALA A 34 -3.48 -7.11 6.98
CA ALA A 34 -3.72 -8.39 6.32
C ALA A 34 -2.48 -9.29 6.37
N ALA A 35 -1.29 -8.75 6.08
CA ALA A 35 -0.05 -9.51 6.16
C ALA A 35 0.22 -10.04 7.58
N ARG A 36 -0.09 -9.24 8.60
CA ARG A 36 0.07 -9.63 10.01
C ARG A 36 -0.96 -10.69 10.44
N THR A 37 -2.19 -10.58 9.95
CA THR A 37 -3.23 -11.61 10.14
C THR A 37 -2.79 -12.93 9.51
N VAL A 38 -2.33 -12.90 8.26
CA VAL A 38 -1.80 -14.10 7.57
C VAL A 38 -0.66 -14.72 8.37
N ALA A 39 0.30 -13.93 8.81
CA ALA A 39 1.41 -14.41 9.64
C ALA A 39 0.97 -15.03 10.97
N SER A 40 -0.14 -14.55 11.57
CA SER A 40 -0.68 -15.11 12.81
C SER A 40 -1.45 -16.42 12.61
N HIS A 41 -1.91 -16.70 11.39
CA HIS A 41 -2.68 -17.90 11.05
C HIS A 41 -1.86 -18.94 10.28
N ALA A 42 -0.70 -18.56 9.75
CA ALA A 42 0.21 -19.44 9.04
C ALA A 42 0.83 -20.48 9.98
N GLU A 43 1.02 -21.70 9.48
CA GLU A 43 1.58 -22.81 10.27
C GLU A 43 3.11 -22.71 10.40
N ASN A 44 3.77 -22.14 9.38
CA ASN A 44 5.22 -21.92 9.37
C ASN A 44 5.60 -20.79 8.41
N ALA A 45 6.88 -20.39 8.41
CA ALA A 45 7.37 -19.29 7.57
C ALA A 45 7.11 -19.50 6.06
N ALA A 46 7.36 -20.71 5.54
CA ALA A 46 7.13 -21.01 4.11
C ALA A 46 5.65 -20.97 3.71
N ASP A 47 4.76 -21.38 4.61
CA ASP A 47 3.31 -21.31 4.42
C ASP A 47 2.84 -19.85 4.40
N CYS A 48 3.33 -19.03 5.36
CA CYS A 48 3.09 -17.59 5.40
C CYS A 48 3.51 -16.91 4.09
N GLU A 49 4.71 -17.18 3.57
CA GLU A 49 5.18 -16.60 2.32
C GLU A 49 4.30 -16.98 1.12
N SER A 50 3.86 -18.24 1.06
CA SER A 50 2.94 -18.72 0.02
C SER A 50 1.58 -18.01 0.08
N LEU A 51 1.00 -17.88 1.28
CA LEU A 51 -0.26 -17.18 1.50
C LEU A 51 -0.17 -15.70 1.15
N LEU A 52 0.91 -15.03 1.54
CA LEU A 52 1.17 -13.63 1.20
C LEU A 52 1.31 -13.43 -0.31
N ALA A 53 2.04 -14.31 -1.00
CA ALA A 53 2.19 -14.26 -2.44
C ALA A 53 0.84 -14.44 -3.18
N MET A 54 -0.02 -15.35 -2.71
CA MET A 54 -1.36 -15.53 -3.28
C MET A 54 -2.25 -14.30 -3.12
N LEU A 55 -2.07 -13.53 -2.06
CA LEU A 55 -2.81 -12.30 -1.78
C LEU A 55 -2.17 -11.05 -2.39
N GLY A 56 -1.00 -11.18 -3.04
CA GLY A 56 -0.22 -10.06 -3.54
C GLY A 56 0.30 -9.14 -2.42
N LEU A 57 0.45 -9.67 -1.21
CA LEU A 57 0.93 -8.95 -0.03
C LEU A 57 2.41 -9.22 0.18
N ASP A 58 3.10 -8.24 0.73
CA ASP A 58 4.52 -8.35 1.05
C ASP A 58 4.70 -8.61 2.55
N ALA A 59 5.61 -9.52 2.91
CA ALA A 59 5.91 -9.83 4.32
C ALA A 59 6.43 -8.61 5.10
N LEU A 60 7.13 -7.69 4.43
CA LEU A 60 7.63 -6.46 5.01
C LEU A 60 6.51 -5.43 5.23
N ALA A 61 5.38 -5.51 4.50
CA ALA A 61 4.24 -4.63 4.72
C ALA A 61 3.72 -4.76 6.16
N GLY A 62 3.60 -6.00 6.67
CA GLY A 62 3.18 -6.28 8.05
C GLY A 62 4.19 -5.83 9.11
N LYS A 63 5.49 -5.74 8.76
CA LYS A 63 6.56 -5.28 9.65
C LYS A 63 6.47 -3.78 9.96
N GLN A 64 5.89 -3.00 9.04
CA GLN A 64 5.84 -1.54 9.15
C GLN A 64 4.81 -1.06 10.20
N VAL A 65 3.78 -1.86 10.47
CA VAL A 65 2.76 -1.59 11.52
C VAL A 65 3.25 -1.98 12.93
N GLY A 66 4.38 -2.70 13.04
CA GLY A 66 4.96 -3.17 14.29
C GLY A 66 6.11 -2.33 14.85
N SER A 67 6.45 -1.19 14.23
CA SER A 67 7.52 -0.31 14.72
C SER A 67 6.93 0.89 15.48
N PRO A 68 6.69 0.79 16.80
CA PRO A 68 6.54 1.98 17.63
C PRO A 68 7.90 2.69 17.68
N HIS A 69 7.88 4.02 17.52
CA HIS A 69 8.94 4.87 18.05
C HIS A 69 8.81 4.91 19.58
#